data_AF-A0A8S8XK27-F1
#
_entry.id   AF-A0A8S8XK27-F1
#
_cell.length_a   1.000
_cell.length_b   1.000
_cell.length_c   1.000
_cell.angle_alpha   90.00
_cell.angle_beta   90.00
_cell.angle_gamma   90.00
#
_symmetry.space_group_name_H-M   'P 1'
#
loop_
_entity.id
_entity.type
_entity.pdbx_description
1 polymer ?
#
loop_
_entity_poly.entity_id
_entity_poly.type
_entity_poly.pdbx_seq_one_letter_code
_entity_poly.pdbx_strand_id
1 'polypeptide(L)' 'MSWANSIGADYTYVVGPRDLEQGSGMLKSLSSGEQTAVTLSAQAIVKSCNLTLRFPVGVG' A
#
# COMPACT_ATOMS: atom_id res chain seq x y z
N MET A 1 -11.59 8.80 4.12
CA MET A 1 -10.25 9.20 3.67
C MET A 1 -10.36 10.20 2.53
N SER A 2 -11.07 11.32 2.77
CA SER A 2 -11.38 12.29 1.70
C SER A 2 -10.11 12.88 1.08
N TRP A 3 -9.08 13.13 1.91
CA TRP A 3 -7.78 13.63 1.47
C TRP A 3 -7.08 12.72 0.45
N ALA A 4 -7.14 11.40 0.61
CA ALA A 4 -6.44 10.44 -0.25
C ALA A 4 -7.12 10.33 -1.63
N ASN A 5 -8.46 10.39 -1.63
CA ASN A 5 -9.23 10.49 -2.86
C ASN A 5 -8.94 11.82 -3.59
N SER A 6 -8.81 12.93 -2.86
CA SER A 6 -8.52 14.25 -3.44
C SER A 6 -7.17 14.35 -4.14
N ILE A 7 -6.19 13.52 -3.78
CA ILE A 7 -4.87 13.47 -4.44
C ILE A 7 -4.76 12.41 -5.53
N GLY A 8 -5.86 11.70 -5.83
CA GLY A 8 -5.88 10.63 -6.84
C GLY A 8 -5.13 9.37 -6.44
N ALA A 9 -5.05 9.05 -5.14
CA ALA A 9 -4.46 7.80 -4.69
C ALA A 9 -5.40 6.61 -4.96
N ASP A 10 -4.85 5.45 -5.30
CA ASP A 10 -5.60 4.19 -5.43
C ASP A 10 -5.70 3.43 -4.09
N TYR A 11 -4.66 3.56 -3.26
CA TYR A 11 -4.52 2.86 -1.99
C TYR A 11 -4.12 3.81 -0.88
N THR A 12 -4.44 3.41 0.35
CA THR A 12 -3.93 4.04 1.56
C THR A 12 -3.33 2.97 2.44
N TYR A 13 -2.21 3.29 3.09
CA TYR A 13 -1.59 2.41 4.06
C TYR A 13 -1.67 3.07 5.44
N VAL A 14 -2.43 2.46 6.34
CA VAL A 14 -2.72 3.01 7.67
C VAL A 14 -1.85 2.28 8.69
N VAL A 15 -1.10 3.05 9.47
CA VAL A 15 -0.24 2.53 10.55
C VAL A 15 -0.67 3.19 11.84
N GLY A 16 -1.24 2.41 12.75
CA GLY A 16 -1.47 2.83 14.12
C GLY A 16 -0.22 2.64 15.00
N PRO A 17 -0.21 3.19 16.23
CA PRO A 17 0.92 3.05 17.15
C PRO A 17 1.30 1.59 17.43
N ARG A 18 0.30 0.71 17.61
CA ARG A 18 0.50 -0.72 17.85
C ARG A 18 0.97 -1.47 16.60
N ASP A 19 0.48 -1.07 15.42
CA ASP A 19 0.88 -1.69 14.16
C ASP A 19 2.36 -1.40 13.86
N LEU A 20 2.83 -0.20 14.25
CA LEU A 20 4.23 0.17 14.15
C LEU A 20 5.13 -0.71 15.03
N GLU A 21 4.71 -0.98 16.27
CA GLU A 21 5.43 -1.91 17.18
C GLU A 21 5.48 -3.34 16.64
N GLN A 22 4.45 -3.75 15.89
CA GLN A 22 4.32 -5.07 15.28
C GLN A 22 4.93 -5.16 13.87
N GLY A 23 5.38 -4.04 13.31
CA GLY A 23 5.92 -3.99 11.95
C GLY A 23 4.88 -4.31 10.88
N SER A 24 3.61 -3.94 11.10
CA SER A 24 2.50 -4.16 10.17
C SER A 24 1.65 -2.90 9.99
N GLY A 25 0.61 -2.99 9.17
CA GLY A 25 -0.36 -1.94 8.95
C GLY A 25 -1.48 -2.42 8.05
N MET A 26 -2.49 -1.58 7.86
CA MET A 26 -3.66 -1.90 7.03
C MET A 26 -3.54 -1.21 5.68
N LEU A 27 -3.37 -2.00 4.63
CA LEU A 27 -3.52 -1.53 3.26
C LEU A 27 -5.01 -1.51 2.91
N LYS A 28 -5.52 -0.34 2.57
CA LYS A 28 -6.91 -0.14 2.16
C LYS A 28 -6.99 0.29 0.71
N SER A 29 -7.74 -0.46 -0.09
CA SER A 29 -8.11 -0.06 -1.44
C SER A 29 -9.18 1.02 -1.38
N LEU A 30 -8.96 2.14 -2.08
CA LEU A 30 -9.94 3.23 -2.15
C LEU A 30 -11.06 2.94 -3.16
N SER A 31 -10.81 2.06 -4.13
CA SER A 31 -11.82 1.65 -5.14
C SER A 31 -12.82 0.64 -4.58
N SER A 32 -12.34 -0.40 -3.89
CA SER A 32 -13.20 -1.45 -3.33
C SER A 32 -13.56 -1.23 -1.86
N GLY A 33 -12.78 -0.42 -1.14
CA GLY A 33 -12.92 -0.25 0.31
C GLY A 33 -12.36 -1.42 1.13
N GLU A 34 -11.84 -2.46 0.47
CA GLU A 34 -11.26 -3.64 1.11
C GLU A 34 -9.99 -3.28 1.89
N GLN A 35 -9.76 -4.00 2.98
CA GLN A 35 -8.64 -3.78 3.89
C GLN A 35 -7.88 -5.08 4.12
N THR A 36 -6.56 -5.02 3.97
CA THR A 36 -5.67 -6.17 4.13
C THR A 36 -4.54 -5.81 5.09
N ALA A 37 -4.28 -6.67 6.07
CA ALA A 37 -3.10 -6.52 6.92
C ALA A 37 -1.85 -6.86 6.10
N VAL A 38 -0.89 -5.95 6.06
CA VAL A 38 0.36 -6.11 5.31
C VAL A 38 1.52 -5.74 6.23
N THR A 39 2.65 -6.44 6.09
CA THR A 39 3.88 -6.09 6.78
C THR A 39 4.37 -4.72 6.32
N LEU A 40 4.91 -3.92 7.25
CA LEU A 40 5.53 -2.62 6.99
C LEU A 40 6.86 -2.80 6.25
N SER A 41 6.77 -3.20 4.99
CA SER A 41 7.91 -3.37 4.09
C SER A 41 7.49 -2.99 2.68
N ALA A 42 8.36 -2.26 1.97
CA ALA A 42 8.08 -1.81 0.61
C ALA A 42 7.70 -2.98 -0.32
N GLN A 43 8.39 -4.12 -0.17
CA GLN A 43 8.14 -5.32 -0.97
C GLN A 43 6.73 -5.89 -0.73
N ALA A 44 6.31 -6.01 0.55
CA ALA A 44 4.98 -6.54 0.86
C ALA A 44 3.87 -5.59 0.39
N ILE A 45 4.05 -4.28 0.57
CA ILE A 45 3.08 -3.27 0.14
C ILE A 45 2.92 -3.29 -1.39
N VAL A 46 4.02 -3.29 -2.14
CA VAL A 46 3.98 -3.35 -3.62
C VAL A 46 3.28 -4.62 -4.08
N LYS A 47 3.61 -5.77 -3.48
CA LYS A 47 3.00 -7.06 -3.80
C LYS A 47 1.49 -7.04 -3.55
N SER A 48 1.05 -6.44 -2.44
CA SER A 48 -0.37 -6.34 -2.08
C SER A 48 -1.15 -5.33 -2.95
N CYS A 49 -0.52 -4.27 -3.45
CA CYS A 49 -1.15 -3.32 -4.36
C CYS A 49 -1.33 -3.86 -5.80
N ASN A 50 -0.88 -5.11 -6.08
CA ASN A 50 -0.74 -5.64 -7.43
C ASN A 50 -0.02 -4.65 -8.39
N LEU A 51 0.87 -3.82 -7.84
CA LEU A 51 1.69 -2.93 -8.63
C LEU A 51 2.72 -3.82 -9.33
N THR A 52 2.50 -4.09 -10.61
CA THR A 52 3.59 -4.57 -11.45
C THR A 52 4.59 -3.44 -11.55
N LEU A 53 5.64 -3.47 -10.71
CA LEU A 53 6.82 -2.64 -10.90
C LEU A 53 7.44 -3.06 -12.22
N ARG A 54 7.02 -2.42 -13.31
CA ARG A 54 7.70 -2.52 -14.59
C ARG A 54 8.97 -1.70 -14.46
N PHE A 55 10.01 -2.31 -13.90
CA PHE A 55 11.36 -1.80 -14.07
C PHE A 55 11.61 -1.76 -15.59
N PRO A 56 12.00 -0.60 -16.18
CA PRO A 56 12.50 -0.63 -17.54
C PRO A 56 13.69 -1.56 -17.54
N VAL A 57 13.55 -2.70 -18.22
CA VAL A 57 14.68 -3.58 -18.50
C VAL A 57 15.65 -2.70 -19.27
N GLY A 58 16.78 -2.37 -18.65
CA GLY A 58 17.84 -1.64 -19.32
C GLY A 58 18.15 -2.35 -20.61
N VAL A 59 18.07 -1.63 -21.72
CA VAL A 59 18.59 -2.07 -23.00
C VAL A 59 20.08 -2.32 -22.81
N GLY A 60 20.46 -3.59 -22.79
CA GLY A 60 21.85 -4.04 -22.94
C GLY A 60 22.24 -4.12 -24.41
#